data_AF-A0A084ANX3-F1
#
_entry.id   AF-A0A084ANX3-F1
#
_cell.length_a   1.000
_cell.length_b   1.000
_cell.length_c   1.000
_cell.angle_alpha   90.00
_cell.angle_beta   90.00
_cell.angle_gamma   90.00
#
_symmetry.space_group_name_H-M   'P 1'
#
loop_
_entity.id
_entity.type
_entity.pdbx_description
1 polymer ?
#
loop_
_entity_poly.entity_id
_entity_poly.type
_entity_poly.pdbx_seq_one_letter_code
_entity_poly.pdbx_strand_id
1 'polypeptide(L)'
;MASIRCSRAAARVLTRTAVAPATVPRCAREFSTAMKLPTMTVSPRGQAQRSTRFSPAFATPGGGVRSIFIQTENTPNPDALKFLPNSRVLPAEIGSTFVEYLNPRSTIAPPHPSPLAAKLMNIDGITSVFYGADFITVTKAADAQWAHVRPEIFALITEAITSGEKIVNVVERKDGEAGQDAAEADSLAYNENDSEVVGMIKELLETRIRPAIQDDGGDIEFRGFENGQVLLKLRGACRTCDSSTVTLKNGIEGMLMHYIEEVKGVHQVLDQEEEIAAAEFARFEEKLKQQRGNQQASSGDASAA
;
A
#
# COMPACT_ATOMS: atom_id res chain seq x y z
N MET A 1 56.83 14.16 36.07
CA MET A 1 55.87 15.22 36.45
C MET A 1 54.46 14.69 36.18
N ALA A 2 53.78 14.28 37.24
CA ALA A 2 52.40 13.83 37.21
C ALA A 2 51.45 15.04 37.31
N SER A 3 50.27 14.96 36.70
CA SER A 3 49.05 15.47 37.35
C SER A 3 47.81 14.83 36.73
N ILE A 4 47.31 13.86 37.47
CA ILE A 4 45.96 13.29 37.39
C ILE A 4 44.97 14.35 37.89
N ARG A 5 43.84 14.55 37.21
CA ARG A 5 42.65 15.18 37.82
C ARG A 5 41.43 14.31 37.58
N CYS A 6 41.04 13.68 38.68
CA CYS A 6 39.80 12.97 38.93
C CYS A 6 38.75 13.97 39.43
N SER A 7 37.48 13.85 39.02
CA SER A 7 36.30 14.43 39.70
C SER A 7 35.06 13.68 39.23
N ARG A 8 34.65 12.67 40.00
CA ARG A 8 33.50 12.67 40.94
C ARG A 8 32.16 12.36 40.29
N ALA A 9 31.78 11.09 40.45
CA ALA A 9 30.43 10.57 40.38
C ALA A 9 29.50 11.22 41.42
N ALA A 10 28.24 11.40 41.05
CA ALA A 10 27.13 11.62 41.97
C ALA A 10 25.99 10.68 41.58
N ALA A 11 25.90 9.55 42.28
CA ALA A 11 24.74 8.70 42.30
C ALA A 11 23.62 9.38 43.10
N ARG A 12 22.40 9.43 42.56
CA ARG A 12 21.18 9.70 43.32
C ARG A 12 20.32 8.45 43.32
N VAL A 13 19.88 8.12 44.53
CA VAL A 13 19.28 6.87 44.98
C VAL A 13 17.88 7.23 45.53
N LEU A 14 16.90 6.38 45.21
CA LEU A 14 15.53 6.25 45.78
C LEU A 14 14.57 7.42 45.46
N THR A 15 13.29 7.19 45.15
CA THR A 15 12.31 6.36 45.86
C THR A 15 11.19 5.85 44.95
N ARG A 16 10.85 4.56 45.09
CA ARG A 16 9.71 3.88 44.51
C ARG A 16 8.53 3.99 45.50
N THR A 17 7.46 4.68 45.13
CA THR A 17 6.21 4.70 45.89
C THR A 17 5.22 3.71 45.27
N ALA A 18 4.98 2.61 45.97
CA ALA A 18 3.88 1.70 45.75
C ALA A 18 2.73 2.10 46.69
N VAL A 19 1.52 2.25 46.15
CA VAL A 19 0.28 2.38 46.94
C VAL A 19 -0.75 1.40 46.37
N ALA A 20 -1.50 0.80 47.30
CA ALA A 20 -2.21 -0.47 47.27
C ALA A 20 -3.46 -0.55 46.36
N PRO A 21 -3.95 -1.77 46.06
CA PRO A 21 -5.24 -2.01 45.42
C PRO A 21 -6.38 -2.01 46.46
N ALA A 22 -7.50 -1.37 46.13
CA ALA A 22 -8.75 -1.46 46.91
C ALA A 22 -9.68 -2.54 46.34
N THR A 23 -10.30 -3.30 47.23
CA THR A 23 -11.10 -4.50 47.00
C THR A 23 -12.59 -4.23 47.31
N VAL A 24 -13.50 -4.64 46.38
CA VAL A 24 -14.94 -5.07 46.47
C VAL A 24 -15.98 -4.21 47.27
N PRO A 25 -17.34 -4.34 47.13
CA PRO A 25 -18.22 -5.48 46.72
C PRO A 25 -19.19 -5.18 45.55
N ARG A 26 -19.69 -6.14 44.74
CA ARG A 26 -20.76 -7.17 44.90
C ARG A 26 -22.17 -6.65 45.24
N CYS A 27 -23.08 -6.68 44.25
CA CYS A 27 -24.56 -6.74 44.39
C CYS A 27 -25.10 -7.30 43.04
N ALA A 28 -25.53 -8.56 42.88
CA ALA A 28 -26.71 -9.31 43.35
C ALA A 28 -28.04 -9.03 42.61
N ARG A 29 -28.48 -10.08 41.87
CA ARG A 29 -29.87 -10.50 41.49
C ARG A 29 -30.69 -9.53 40.60
N GLU A 30 -31.65 -9.93 39.76
CA GLU A 30 -32.69 -10.99 39.72
C GLU A 30 -32.96 -11.39 38.25
N PHE A 31 -33.14 -12.64 37.81
CA PHE A 31 -34.27 -13.59 37.91
C PHE A 31 -35.66 -13.11 37.48
N SER A 32 -36.17 -13.69 36.39
CA SER A 32 -37.58 -14.06 36.07
C SER A 32 -37.55 -14.79 34.70
N THR A 33 -37.65 -16.12 34.53
CA THR A 33 -38.72 -17.10 34.79
C THR A 33 -40.07 -16.64 34.19
N ALA A 34 -40.34 -16.92 32.92
CA ALA A 34 -41.03 -18.09 32.34
C ALA A 34 -42.56 -18.11 32.59
N MET A 35 -43.35 -18.20 31.51
CA MET A 35 -44.66 -18.87 31.53
C MET A 35 -45.10 -19.30 30.11
N LYS A 36 -45.64 -20.52 30.03
CA LYS A 36 -46.12 -21.24 28.85
C LYS A 36 -47.55 -21.75 29.13
N LEU A 37 -48.31 -21.97 28.03
CA LEU A 37 -49.50 -22.84 27.80
C LEU A 37 -50.91 -22.28 28.13
N PRO A 38 -52.03 -22.83 27.57
CA PRO A 38 -52.21 -23.64 26.33
C PRO A 38 -53.45 -23.29 25.44
N THR A 39 -53.47 -23.98 24.29
CA THR A 39 -54.50 -24.41 23.32
C THR A 39 -56.01 -24.26 23.64
N MET A 40 -56.80 -23.85 22.63
CA MET A 40 -58.14 -24.40 22.35
C MET A 40 -58.45 -24.40 20.83
N THR A 41 -59.15 -25.45 20.43
CA THR A 41 -59.46 -25.92 19.07
C THR A 41 -60.88 -25.51 18.66
N VAL A 42 -61.13 -25.01 17.44
CA VAL A 42 -62.44 -25.12 16.75
C VAL A 42 -62.26 -25.10 15.22
N SER A 43 -62.87 -26.08 14.56
CA SER A 43 -63.24 -26.14 13.14
C SER A 43 -64.78 -26.06 13.08
N PRO A 44 -65.43 -25.55 12.00
CA PRO A 44 -65.65 -26.41 10.83
C PRO A 44 -65.80 -25.73 9.44
N ARG A 45 -65.56 -26.58 8.43
CA ARG A 45 -66.14 -26.69 7.07
C ARG A 45 -66.97 -25.53 6.49
N GLY A 46 -66.60 -25.11 5.28
CA GLY A 46 -67.56 -24.52 4.34
C GLY A 46 -66.97 -23.98 3.03
N GLN A 47 -67.17 -24.76 1.97
CA GLN A 47 -67.29 -24.37 0.56
C GLN A 47 -66.03 -24.02 -0.27
N ALA A 48 -65.92 -24.79 -1.34
CA ALA A 48 -65.01 -24.64 -2.44
C ALA A 48 -65.41 -23.42 -3.30
N GLN A 49 -64.44 -22.55 -3.57
CA GLN A 49 -64.42 -21.80 -4.81
C GLN A 49 -63.02 -21.86 -5.42
N ARG A 50 -63.01 -22.42 -6.63
CA ARG A 50 -61.88 -22.61 -7.52
C ARG A 50 -61.45 -21.22 -8.02
N SER A 51 -60.57 -20.56 -7.28
CA SER A 51 -59.89 -19.36 -7.76
C SER A 51 -58.58 -19.78 -8.42
N THR A 52 -58.49 -19.47 -9.70
CA THR A 52 -57.29 -19.58 -10.52
C THR A 52 -56.12 -18.91 -9.79
N ARG A 53 -55.13 -19.70 -9.38
CA ARG A 53 -53.85 -19.17 -8.90
C ARG A 53 -53.13 -18.53 -10.08
N PHE A 54 -53.42 -17.27 -10.36
CA PHE A 54 -52.42 -16.38 -10.91
C PHE A 54 -51.43 -16.12 -9.78
N SER A 55 -50.41 -16.96 -9.68
CA SER A 55 -49.19 -16.55 -9.00
C SER A 55 -48.62 -15.42 -9.86
N PRO A 56 -48.49 -14.18 -9.37
CA PRO A 56 -47.53 -13.30 -9.98
C PRO A 56 -46.20 -14.02 -9.74
N ALA A 57 -45.50 -14.39 -10.81
CA ALA A 57 -44.07 -14.57 -10.71
C ALA A 57 -43.54 -13.20 -10.30
N PHE A 58 -43.46 -12.96 -8.99
CA PHE A 58 -42.57 -11.95 -8.46
C PHE A 58 -41.21 -12.48 -8.87
N ALA A 59 -40.74 -11.99 -10.02
CA ALA A 59 -39.33 -12.02 -10.32
C ALA A 59 -38.69 -11.35 -9.12
N THR A 60 -38.08 -12.16 -8.25
CA THR A 60 -37.12 -11.67 -7.28
C THR A 60 -36.16 -10.84 -8.11
N PRO A 61 -36.02 -9.52 -7.88
CA PRO A 61 -34.87 -8.82 -8.42
C PRO A 61 -33.68 -9.52 -7.79
N GLY A 62 -33.01 -10.35 -8.59
CA GLY A 62 -31.78 -11.00 -8.21
C GLY A 62 -30.77 -9.91 -7.89
N GLY A 63 -30.17 -10.02 -6.70
CA GLY A 63 -29.10 -9.13 -6.26
C GLY A 63 -29.61 -7.95 -5.45
N GLY A 64 -29.87 -8.19 -4.16
CA GLY A 64 -29.75 -7.10 -3.19
C GLY A 64 -28.37 -6.47 -3.38
N VAL A 65 -28.34 -5.19 -3.72
CA VAL A 65 -27.12 -4.40 -3.87
C VAL A 65 -26.35 -4.54 -2.58
N ARG A 66 -25.30 -5.36 -2.58
CA ARG A 66 -24.36 -5.41 -1.47
C ARG A 66 -23.73 -4.02 -1.48
N SER A 67 -24.08 -3.19 -0.51
CA SER A 67 -23.41 -1.90 -0.33
C SER A 67 -21.93 -2.18 -0.18
N ILE A 68 -21.14 -1.82 -1.19
CA ILE A 68 -19.70 -2.01 -1.15
C ILE A 68 -19.17 -1.09 -0.06
N PHE A 69 -18.49 -1.68 0.92
CA PHE A 69 -17.83 -0.94 1.98
C PHE A 69 -16.33 -0.98 1.70
N ILE A 70 -15.79 0.14 1.21
CA ILE A 70 -14.37 0.31 1.01
C ILE A 70 -13.78 0.79 2.34
N GLN A 71 -12.82 0.04 2.88
CA GLN A 71 -12.07 0.45 4.06
C GLN A 71 -10.84 1.27 3.65
N THR A 72 -10.39 2.17 4.52
CA THR A 72 -9.14 2.92 4.31
C THR A 72 -8.20 2.67 5.47
N GLU A 73 -6.95 2.40 5.14
CA GLU A 73 -5.85 2.24 6.08
C GLU A 73 -4.80 3.33 5.83
N ASN A 74 -4.31 3.93 6.90
CA ASN A 74 -3.22 4.89 6.79
C ASN A 74 -1.91 4.13 6.59
N THR A 75 -1.05 4.68 5.74
CA THR A 75 0.32 4.16 5.56
C THR A 75 1.30 5.01 6.38
N PRO A 76 2.54 4.56 6.59
CA PRO A 76 3.61 5.39 7.16
C PRO A 76 3.91 6.66 6.32
N ASN A 77 3.53 6.65 5.03
CA ASN A 77 3.67 7.78 4.14
C ASN A 77 2.43 8.71 4.23
N PRO A 78 2.59 9.99 4.65
CA PRO A 78 1.45 10.91 4.78
C PRO A 78 0.76 11.24 3.45
N ASP A 79 1.49 11.08 2.34
CA ASP A 79 1.00 11.32 0.99
C ASP A 79 0.43 10.07 0.33
N ALA A 80 0.43 8.91 0.99
CA ALA A 80 -0.17 7.69 0.47
C ALA A 80 -1.27 7.13 1.38
N LEU A 81 -2.38 6.73 0.78
CA LEU A 81 -3.52 6.13 1.48
C LEU A 81 -3.90 4.80 0.82
N LYS A 82 -4.11 3.78 1.64
CA LYS A 82 -4.49 2.43 1.22
C LYS A 82 -6.00 2.25 1.28
N PHE A 83 -6.58 1.72 0.22
CA PHE A 83 -8.00 1.46 0.05
C PHE A 83 -8.23 -0.04 -0.11
N LEU A 84 -9.09 -0.61 0.71
CA LEU A 84 -9.43 -2.03 0.73
C LEU A 84 -10.89 -2.21 0.30
N PRO A 85 -11.14 -2.53 -0.97
CA PRO A 85 -12.50 -2.72 -1.50
C PRO A 85 -13.18 -4.01 -1.03
N ASN A 86 -12.48 -4.88 -0.27
CA ASN A 86 -12.94 -6.21 0.13
C ASN A 86 -13.20 -7.15 -1.06
N SER A 87 -12.55 -6.87 -2.19
CA SER A 87 -12.54 -7.70 -3.40
C SER A 87 -11.14 -7.74 -3.98
N ARG A 88 -10.82 -8.83 -4.67
CA ARG A 88 -9.55 -8.95 -5.39
C ARG A 88 -9.43 -7.87 -6.46
N VAL A 89 -8.35 -7.10 -6.41
CA VAL A 89 -8.07 -5.97 -7.31
C VAL A 89 -7.31 -6.47 -8.52
N LEU A 90 -6.24 -7.23 -8.30
CA LEU A 90 -5.46 -7.87 -9.35
C LEU A 90 -5.92 -9.32 -9.57
N PRO A 91 -6.47 -9.65 -10.75
CA PRO A 91 -6.82 -11.01 -11.10
C PRO A 91 -5.59 -11.93 -11.04
N ALA A 92 -5.77 -13.17 -10.57
CA ALA A 92 -4.70 -14.18 -10.53
C ALA A 92 -4.21 -14.61 -11.93
N GLU A 93 -4.89 -14.17 -12.99
CA GLU A 93 -4.48 -14.33 -14.39
C GLU A 93 -3.24 -13.48 -14.72
N ILE A 94 -3.01 -12.40 -13.96
CA ILE A 94 -1.83 -11.56 -14.07
C ILE A 94 -0.70 -12.25 -13.30
N GLY A 95 0.42 -12.53 -13.98
CA GLY A 95 1.58 -13.20 -13.39
C GLY A 95 2.38 -12.34 -12.39
N SER A 96 2.02 -11.06 -12.27
CA SER A 96 2.59 -10.12 -11.30
C SER A 96 1.72 -10.01 -10.04
N THR A 97 2.38 -9.83 -8.89
CA THR A 97 1.72 -9.60 -7.59
C THR A 97 1.24 -8.16 -7.41
N PHE A 98 1.80 -7.24 -8.20
CA PHE A 98 1.49 -5.82 -8.18
C PHE A 98 1.48 -5.21 -9.59
N VAL A 99 0.83 -4.05 -9.71
CA VAL A 99 0.91 -3.18 -10.89
C VAL A 99 0.99 -1.72 -10.42
N GLU A 100 1.93 -0.95 -10.96
CA GLU A 100 2.17 0.44 -10.57
C GLU A 100 2.00 1.39 -11.75
N TYR A 101 1.24 2.46 -11.56
CA TYR A 101 1.06 3.53 -12.54
C TYR A 101 1.63 4.84 -11.99
N LEU A 102 2.74 5.28 -12.58
CA LEU A 102 3.42 6.52 -12.22
C LEU A 102 2.98 7.71 -13.07
N ASN A 103 2.45 7.46 -14.26
CA ASN A 103 2.08 8.50 -15.23
C ASN A 103 0.71 8.18 -15.84
N PRO A 104 -0.12 9.18 -16.19
CA PRO A 104 -1.40 8.92 -16.85
C PRO A 104 -1.26 8.07 -18.13
N ARG A 105 -0.15 8.21 -18.87
CA ARG A 105 0.12 7.40 -20.06
C ARG A 105 0.27 5.91 -19.75
N SER A 106 0.85 5.52 -18.61
CA SER A 106 1.05 4.11 -18.27
C SER A 106 -0.27 3.40 -17.98
N THR A 107 -1.35 4.13 -17.65
CA THR A 107 -2.67 3.55 -17.40
C THR A 107 -3.37 2.99 -18.64
N ILE A 108 -2.96 3.44 -19.84
CA ILE A 108 -3.54 3.02 -21.13
C ILE A 108 -2.54 2.15 -21.92
N ALA A 109 -1.25 2.24 -21.57
CA ALA A 109 -0.20 1.47 -22.22
C ALA A 109 -0.31 -0.04 -21.88
N PRO A 110 -0.03 -0.94 -22.85
CA PRO A 110 0.26 -2.35 -22.56
C PRO A 110 1.48 -2.47 -21.63
N PRO A 111 1.60 -3.54 -20.82
CA PRO A 111 0.80 -4.77 -20.82
C PRO A 111 -0.50 -4.73 -20.00
N HIS A 112 -0.61 -3.82 -19.04
CA HIS A 112 -1.69 -3.79 -18.04
C HIS A 112 -2.52 -2.50 -18.09
N PRO A 113 -3.29 -2.20 -19.15
CA PRO A 113 -4.15 -1.03 -19.15
C PRO A 113 -5.28 -1.15 -18.12
N SER A 114 -5.52 -0.10 -17.36
CA SER A 114 -6.55 -0.04 -16.32
C SER A 114 -7.44 1.20 -16.49
N PRO A 115 -8.74 1.02 -16.85
CA PRO A 115 -9.70 2.11 -16.91
C PRO A 115 -9.87 2.82 -15.55
N LEU A 116 -9.88 2.05 -14.46
CA LEU A 116 -9.96 2.61 -13.11
C LEU A 116 -8.71 3.46 -12.79
N ALA A 117 -7.51 2.99 -13.12
CA ALA A 117 -6.28 3.74 -12.87
C ALA A 117 -6.27 5.04 -13.71
N ALA A 118 -6.74 4.98 -14.96
CA ALA A 118 -6.86 6.16 -15.82
C ALA A 118 -7.81 7.21 -15.21
N LYS A 119 -8.96 6.78 -14.68
CA LYS A 119 -9.92 7.66 -14.00
C LYS A 119 -9.33 8.24 -12.72
N LEU A 120 -8.64 7.43 -11.90
CA LEU A 120 -8.00 7.86 -10.67
C LEU A 120 -6.88 8.88 -10.93
N MET A 121 -5.98 8.60 -11.87
CA MET A 121 -4.87 9.50 -12.25
C MET A 121 -5.35 10.83 -12.86
N ASN A 122 -6.61 10.93 -13.26
CA ASN A 122 -7.20 12.16 -13.77
C ASN A 122 -7.79 13.07 -12.67
N ILE A 123 -7.87 12.59 -11.43
CA ILE A 123 -8.23 13.44 -10.28
C ILE A 123 -7.07 14.41 -10.01
N ASP A 124 -7.42 15.67 -9.74
CA ASP A 124 -6.44 16.71 -9.43
C ASP A 124 -5.70 16.39 -8.12
N GLY A 125 -4.37 16.46 -8.17
CA GLY A 125 -3.49 16.18 -7.03
C GLY A 125 -3.15 14.71 -6.78
N ILE A 126 -3.52 13.76 -7.67
CA ILE A 126 -3.02 12.38 -7.62
C ILE A 126 -1.72 12.25 -8.43
N THR A 127 -0.70 11.60 -7.85
CA THR A 127 0.62 11.43 -8.47
C THR A 127 0.88 10.01 -8.95
N SER A 128 0.43 9.00 -8.20
CA SER A 128 0.56 7.60 -8.62
C SER A 128 -0.53 6.72 -8.04
N VAL A 129 -0.82 5.62 -8.74
CA VAL A 129 -1.76 4.58 -8.32
C VAL A 129 -1.04 3.24 -8.34
N PHE A 130 -1.11 2.52 -7.24
CA PHE A 130 -0.50 1.21 -7.07
C PHE A 130 -1.58 0.18 -6.72
N TYR A 131 -1.57 -0.94 -7.42
CA TYR A 131 -2.44 -2.08 -7.16
C TYR A 131 -1.63 -3.20 -6.52
N GLY A 132 -2.07 -3.65 -5.35
CA GLY A 132 -1.68 -4.93 -4.80
C GLY A 132 -2.75 -6.00 -5.11
N ALA A 133 -2.58 -7.19 -4.54
CA ALA A 133 -3.52 -8.30 -4.77
C ALA A 133 -4.98 -7.93 -4.44
N ASP A 134 -5.20 -7.38 -3.24
CA ASP A 134 -6.54 -7.12 -2.69
C ASP A 134 -6.72 -5.66 -2.19
N PHE A 135 -5.79 -4.75 -2.53
CA PHE A 135 -5.83 -3.35 -2.12
C PHE A 135 -5.33 -2.41 -3.21
N ILE A 136 -5.72 -1.14 -3.10
CA ILE A 136 -5.28 -0.04 -3.97
C ILE A 136 -4.61 1.00 -3.08
N THR A 137 -3.37 1.37 -3.40
CA THR A 137 -2.69 2.50 -2.75
C THR A 137 -2.68 3.67 -3.72
N VAL A 138 -3.12 4.83 -3.25
CA VAL A 138 -3.07 6.07 -4.03
C VAL A 138 -2.09 7.01 -3.36
N THR A 139 -1.17 7.58 -4.14
CA THR A 139 -0.26 8.64 -3.70
C THR A 139 -0.74 9.97 -4.25
N LYS A 140 -0.82 10.99 -3.38
CA LYS A 140 -1.16 12.35 -3.75
C LYS A 140 0.09 13.24 -3.88
N ALA A 141 -0.09 14.43 -4.43
CA ALA A 141 0.90 15.49 -4.37
C ALA A 141 0.95 16.10 -2.96
N ALA A 142 2.09 16.66 -2.58
CA ALA A 142 2.31 17.22 -1.24
C ALA A 142 1.39 18.41 -0.92
N ASP A 143 0.95 19.15 -1.93
CA ASP A 143 0.04 20.30 -1.84
C ASP A 143 -1.46 19.91 -1.89
N ALA A 144 -1.78 18.68 -2.32
CA ALA A 144 -3.15 18.18 -2.39
C ALA A 144 -3.66 17.76 -1.00
N GLN A 145 -4.98 17.92 -0.79
CA GLN A 145 -5.63 17.62 0.49
C GLN A 145 -6.59 16.43 0.39
N TRP A 146 -6.42 15.46 1.30
CA TRP A 146 -7.21 14.22 1.34
C TRP A 146 -8.72 14.44 1.46
N ALA A 147 -9.16 15.56 2.05
CA ALA A 147 -10.58 15.88 2.18
C ALA A 147 -11.31 16.04 0.83
N HIS A 148 -10.60 16.45 -0.24
CA HIS A 148 -11.16 16.63 -1.58
C HIS A 148 -10.95 15.39 -2.44
N VAL A 149 -9.75 14.81 -2.38
CA VAL A 149 -9.36 13.67 -3.21
C VAL A 149 -10.07 12.38 -2.77
N ARG A 150 -10.23 12.16 -1.47
CA ARG A 150 -10.80 10.92 -0.93
C ARG A 150 -12.22 10.65 -1.42
N PRO A 151 -13.20 11.56 -1.33
CA PRO A 151 -14.55 11.32 -1.85
C PRO A 151 -14.58 10.91 -3.33
N GLU A 152 -13.73 11.50 -4.17
CA GLU A 152 -13.65 11.19 -5.60
C GLU A 152 -13.11 9.77 -5.83
N ILE A 153 -12.03 9.38 -5.13
CA ILE A 153 -11.49 8.02 -5.19
C ILE A 153 -12.56 6.98 -4.81
N PHE A 154 -13.28 7.22 -3.72
CA PHE A 154 -14.34 6.31 -3.26
C PHE A 154 -15.44 6.13 -4.30
N ALA A 155 -15.85 7.21 -4.96
CA ALA A 155 -16.86 7.16 -6.01
C ALA A 155 -16.39 6.30 -7.19
N LEU A 156 -15.17 6.50 -7.67
CA LEU A 156 -14.61 5.77 -8.81
C LEU A 156 -14.40 4.28 -8.51
N ILE A 157 -13.88 3.94 -7.33
CA ILE A 157 -13.69 2.53 -6.93
C ILE A 157 -15.06 1.84 -6.80
N THR A 158 -16.04 2.51 -6.17
CA THR A 158 -17.39 1.96 -6.01
C THR A 158 -18.06 1.75 -7.37
N GLU A 159 -17.92 2.71 -8.30
CA GLU A 159 -18.42 2.60 -9.67
C GLU A 159 -17.81 1.41 -10.38
N ALA A 160 -16.48 1.28 -10.38
CA ALA A 160 -15.77 0.20 -11.09
C ALA A 160 -16.17 -1.20 -10.58
N ILE A 161 -16.32 -1.35 -9.27
CA ILE A 161 -16.72 -2.65 -8.70
C ILE A 161 -18.22 -2.92 -8.94
N THR A 162 -19.08 -1.90 -8.83
CA THR A 162 -20.53 -2.07 -9.04
C THR A 162 -20.88 -2.31 -10.51
N SER A 163 -20.15 -1.68 -11.43
CA SER A 163 -20.34 -1.88 -12.87
C SER A 163 -19.84 -3.25 -13.34
N GLY A 164 -19.01 -3.93 -12.54
CA GLY A 164 -18.35 -5.17 -12.93
C GLY A 164 -17.31 -4.97 -14.03
N GLU A 165 -16.84 -3.73 -14.23
CA GLU A 165 -15.76 -3.42 -15.16
C GLU A 165 -14.46 -4.10 -14.71
N LYS A 166 -13.69 -4.62 -15.65
CA LYS A 166 -12.37 -5.18 -15.34
C LYS A 166 -11.46 -4.07 -14.82
N ILE A 167 -11.00 -4.21 -13.58
CA ILE A 167 -10.12 -3.22 -12.94
C ILE A 167 -8.79 -3.11 -13.70
N VAL A 168 -8.21 -4.24 -14.11
CA VAL A 168 -7.04 -4.31 -14.98
C VAL A 168 -7.36 -5.21 -16.18
N ASN A 169 -7.07 -4.70 -17.37
CA ASN A 169 -7.14 -5.46 -18.61
C ASN A 169 -5.76 -6.02 -18.93
N VAL A 170 -5.70 -7.25 -19.39
CA VAL A 170 -4.48 -7.87 -19.90
C VAL A 170 -4.51 -7.73 -21.41
N VAL A 171 -3.54 -7.02 -21.97
CA VAL A 171 -3.32 -6.97 -23.41
C VAL A 171 -2.01 -7.68 -23.69
N GLU A 172 -2.09 -8.86 -24.30
CA GLU A 172 -0.90 -9.57 -24.78
C GLU A 172 -0.15 -8.67 -25.77
N ARG A 173 1.11 -8.36 -25.46
CA ARG A 173 1.99 -7.62 -26.37
C ARG A 173 2.21 -8.47 -27.63
N LYS A 174 1.97 -7.88 -28.81
CA LYS A 174 2.62 -8.36 -30.04
C LYS A 174 4.10 -8.02 -29.95
N ASP A 175 4.95 -8.99 -30.26
CA ASP A 175 6.41 -8.89 -30.26
C ASP A 175 6.90 -7.66 -31.06
N GLY A 176 7.35 -6.59 -30.40
CA GLY A 176 7.96 -5.48 -31.15
C GLY A 176 8.11 -4.11 -30.48
N GLU A 177 7.46 -3.81 -29.36
CA GLU A 177 7.62 -2.51 -28.70
C GLU A 177 8.43 -2.64 -27.40
N ALA A 178 9.67 -2.15 -27.46
CA ALA A 178 10.62 -2.11 -26.35
C ALA A 178 10.19 -1.05 -25.32
N GLY A 179 9.14 -1.36 -24.54
CA GLY A 179 8.94 -0.85 -23.20
C GLY A 179 9.56 -1.85 -22.22
N GLN A 180 10.53 -1.39 -21.42
CA GLN A 180 11.31 -2.18 -20.47
C GLN A 180 10.48 -2.59 -19.24
N ASP A 181 9.56 -3.53 -19.42
CA ASP A 181 9.06 -4.39 -18.35
C ASP A 181 9.21 -5.85 -18.84
N ALA A 182 10.47 -6.25 -18.99
CA ALA A 182 10.87 -7.58 -19.45
C ALA A 182 11.02 -8.52 -18.25
N ALA A 183 9.90 -9.03 -17.74
CA ALA A 183 9.71 -10.34 -17.12
C ALA A 183 8.39 -10.31 -16.33
N GLU A 184 7.29 -10.66 -16.99
CA GLU A 184 5.96 -10.84 -16.37
C GLU A 184 5.91 -12.15 -15.55
N ALA A 185 6.84 -12.28 -14.60
CA ALA A 185 6.83 -13.29 -13.56
C ALA A 185 7.27 -12.59 -12.28
N ASP A 186 6.56 -12.84 -11.18
CA ASP A 186 6.93 -12.31 -9.88
C ASP A 186 8.44 -12.49 -9.62
N SER A 187 9.14 -11.38 -9.37
CA SER A 187 10.60 -11.38 -9.16
C SER A 187 11.05 -12.30 -8.02
N LEU A 188 10.15 -12.61 -7.09
CA LEU A 188 10.38 -13.51 -5.96
C LEU A 188 10.00 -14.97 -6.26
N ALA A 189 9.41 -15.25 -7.42
CA ALA A 189 9.13 -16.62 -7.83
C ALA A 189 10.41 -17.46 -7.91
N TYR A 190 10.29 -18.72 -7.49
CA TYR A 190 11.36 -19.69 -7.53
C TYR A 190 11.78 -19.97 -8.98
N ASN A 191 13.08 -19.87 -9.26
CA ASN A 191 13.67 -20.29 -10.53
C ASN A 191 14.69 -21.41 -10.27
N GLU A 192 14.64 -22.47 -11.08
CA GLU A 192 15.57 -23.60 -10.96
C GLU A 192 17.04 -23.20 -11.20
N ASN A 193 17.29 -22.07 -11.85
CA ASN A 193 18.63 -21.55 -12.12
C ASN A 193 19.14 -20.61 -11.00
N ASP A 194 18.33 -20.32 -9.99
CA ASP A 194 18.75 -19.48 -8.87
C ASP A 194 19.79 -20.22 -8.02
N SER A 195 20.82 -19.49 -7.58
CA SER A 195 21.72 -20.02 -6.55
C SER A 195 20.97 -20.27 -5.24
N GLU A 196 21.44 -21.21 -4.43
CA GLU A 196 20.84 -21.51 -3.11
C GLU A 196 20.68 -20.25 -2.25
N VAL A 197 21.67 -19.35 -2.27
CA VAL A 197 21.63 -18.06 -1.57
C VAL A 197 20.51 -17.16 -2.09
N VAL A 198 20.34 -17.06 -3.41
CA VAL A 198 19.24 -16.28 -4.01
C VAL A 198 17.88 -16.89 -3.67
N GLY A 199 17.77 -18.22 -3.66
CA GLY A 199 16.57 -18.92 -3.20
C GLY A 199 16.20 -18.56 -1.76
N MET A 200 17.18 -18.59 -0.84
CA MET A 200 16.98 -18.17 0.56
C MET A 200 16.57 -16.70 0.69
N ILE A 201 17.21 -15.81 -0.09
CA ILE A 201 16.84 -14.38 -0.10
C ILE A 201 15.38 -14.22 -0.54
N LYS A 202 14.99 -14.84 -1.66
CA LYS A 202 13.61 -14.76 -2.19
C LYS A 202 12.59 -15.31 -1.19
N GLU A 203 12.88 -16.45 -0.56
CA GLU A 203 12.00 -17.04 0.46
C GLU A 203 11.81 -16.10 1.66
N LEU A 204 12.89 -15.51 2.17
CA LEU A 204 12.80 -14.59 3.31
C LEU A 204 12.05 -13.31 2.95
N LEU A 205 12.28 -12.79 1.73
CA LEU A 205 11.58 -11.63 1.22
C LEU A 205 10.07 -11.90 1.12
N GLU A 206 9.68 -13.01 0.51
CA GLU A 206 8.27 -13.38 0.32
C GLU A 206 7.54 -13.68 1.63
N THR A 207 8.18 -14.42 2.55
CA THR A 207 7.50 -14.94 3.74
C THR A 207 7.43 -13.96 4.90
N ARG A 208 8.37 -12.99 4.99
CA ARG A 208 8.48 -12.12 6.17
C ARG A 208 8.48 -10.63 5.85
N ILE A 209 9.14 -10.23 4.77
CA ILE A 209 9.36 -8.81 4.48
C ILE A 209 8.20 -8.25 3.65
N ARG A 210 7.83 -8.92 2.56
CA ARG A 210 6.75 -8.50 1.65
C ARG A 210 5.41 -8.33 2.39
N PRO A 211 4.97 -9.21 3.31
CA PRO A 211 3.72 -9.00 4.05
C PRO A 211 3.70 -7.69 4.84
N ALA A 212 4.79 -7.35 5.54
CA ALA A 212 4.90 -6.11 6.29
C ALA A 212 4.87 -4.87 5.38
N ILE A 213 5.49 -4.95 4.20
CA ILE A 213 5.53 -3.85 3.23
C ILE A 213 4.17 -3.66 2.53
N GLN A 214 3.46 -4.75 2.24
CA GLN A 214 2.11 -4.71 1.69
C GLN A 214 1.09 -4.18 2.71
N ASP A 215 1.29 -4.46 4.00
CA ASP A 215 0.52 -3.83 5.07
C ASP A 215 0.69 -2.30 5.04
N ASP A 216 1.92 -1.82 4.84
CA ASP A 216 2.26 -0.40 4.64
C ASP A 216 1.83 0.16 3.27
N GLY A 217 1.22 -0.64 2.39
CA GLY A 217 0.67 -0.22 1.11
C GLY A 217 1.68 -0.10 -0.03
N GLY A 218 2.84 -0.75 0.08
CA GLY A 218 3.84 -0.87 -0.98
C GLY A 218 4.12 -2.32 -1.39
N ASP A 219 5.18 -2.50 -2.17
CA ASP A 219 5.77 -3.81 -2.44
C ASP A 219 7.27 -3.64 -2.76
N ILE A 220 7.96 -4.76 -2.91
CA ILE A 220 9.36 -4.82 -3.31
C ILE A 220 9.53 -5.71 -4.53
N GLU A 221 10.49 -5.33 -5.36
CA GLU A 221 10.92 -6.07 -6.53
C GLU A 221 12.39 -6.44 -6.38
N PHE A 222 12.69 -7.73 -6.49
CA PHE A 222 14.06 -8.21 -6.44
C PHE A 222 14.71 -8.04 -7.82
N ARG A 223 15.78 -7.24 -7.90
CA ARG A 223 16.51 -6.98 -9.15
C ARG A 223 17.75 -7.87 -9.31
N GLY A 224 18.29 -8.42 -8.22
CA GLY A 224 19.45 -9.31 -8.27
C GLY A 224 20.25 -9.38 -6.97
N PHE A 225 21.29 -10.21 -6.98
CA PHE A 225 22.24 -10.34 -5.88
C PHE A 225 23.66 -10.46 -6.43
N GLU A 226 24.52 -9.50 -6.09
CA GLU A 226 25.88 -9.42 -6.60
C GLU A 226 26.86 -8.95 -5.53
N ASN A 227 28.02 -9.59 -5.39
CA ASN A 227 29.09 -9.18 -4.46
C ASN A 227 28.64 -9.05 -2.98
N GLY A 228 27.63 -9.83 -2.56
CA GLY A 228 27.04 -9.73 -1.22
C GLY A 228 26.04 -8.57 -1.06
N GLN A 229 25.67 -7.88 -2.14
CA GLN A 229 24.69 -6.80 -2.14
C GLN A 229 23.39 -7.28 -2.78
N VAL A 230 22.29 -7.13 -2.06
CA VAL A 230 20.94 -7.41 -2.56
C VAL A 230 20.38 -6.17 -3.24
N LEU A 231 20.05 -6.27 -4.51
CA LEU A 231 19.49 -5.19 -5.31
C LEU A 231 17.95 -5.26 -5.24
N LEU A 232 17.34 -4.28 -4.59
CA LEU A 232 15.89 -4.20 -4.41
C LEU A 232 15.35 -2.91 -5.00
N LYS A 233 14.15 -2.97 -5.57
CA LYS A 233 13.39 -1.79 -5.95
C LYS A 233 12.14 -1.70 -5.09
N LEU A 234 11.92 -0.54 -4.48
CA LEU A 234 10.72 -0.25 -3.69
C LEU A 234 9.59 0.26 -4.60
N ARG A 235 8.36 -0.17 -4.33
CA ARG A 235 7.15 0.16 -5.11
C ARG A 235 6.04 0.70 -4.20
N GLY A 236 5.09 1.45 -4.77
CA GLY A 236 3.92 1.94 -4.06
C GLY A 236 4.25 3.01 -3.00
N ALA A 237 3.61 2.92 -1.82
CA ALA A 237 3.78 3.93 -0.75
C ALA A 237 5.23 4.09 -0.27
N CYS A 238 6.03 3.02 -0.36
CA CYS A 238 7.42 3.00 0.08
C CYS A 238 8.38 3.74 -0.87
N ARG A 239 7.95 4.07 -2.10
CA ARG A 239 8.79 4.73 -3.10
C ARG A 239 9.04 6.20 -2.79
N THR A 240 8.01 6.92 -2.31
CA THR A 240 8.02 8.39 -2.19
C THR A 240 8.24 8.89 -0.76
N CYS A 241 8.54 8.01 0.20
CA CYS A 241 8.66 8.40 1.59
C CYS A 241 10.11 8.49 2.05
N ASP A 242 10.75 9.66 1.89
CA ASP A 242 12.17 9.86 2.23
C ASP A 242 12.56 9.40 3.65
N SER A 243 11.68 9.68 4.63
CA SER A 243 11.91 9.28 6.02
C SER A 243 11.80 7.77 6.25
N SER A 244 10.94 7.09 5.48
CA SER A 244 10.70 5.66 5.63
C SER A 244 11.63 4.83 4.76
N THR A 245 12.10 5.35 3.62
CA THR A 245 13.00 4.63 2.69
C THR A 245 14.27 4.17 3.39
N VAL A 246 14.93 5.06 4.15
CA VAL A 246 16.16 4.71 4.89
C VAL A 246 15.88 3.69 6.00
N THR A 247 14.82 3.91 6.76
CA THR A 247 14.46 3.03 7.90
C THR A 247 14.07 1.63 7.42
N LEU A 248 13.24 1.57 6.36
CA LEU A 248 12.79 0.32 5.76
C LEU A 248 13.96 -0.44 5.14
N LYS A 249 14.83 0.25 4.39
CA LYS A 249 16.05 -0.34 3.84
C LYS A 249 16.91 -0.96 4.94
N ASN A 250 17.17 -0.21 6.02
CA ASN A 250 17.98 -0.69 7.14
C ASN A 250 17.31 -1.89 7.85
N GLY A 251 15.98 -1.91 7.95
CA GLY A 251 15.24 -3.03 8.51
C GLY A 251 15.37 -4.30 7.65
N ILE A 252 15.21 -4.17 6.33
CA ILE A 252 15.38 -5.26 5.37
C ILE A 252 16.82 -5.77 5.40
N GLU A 253 17.79 -4.87 5.38
CA GLU A 253 19.22 -5.19 5.45
C GLU A 253 19.58 -5.95 6.73
N GLY A 254 19.15 -5.46 7.89
CA GLY A 254 19.39 -6.13 9.17
C GLY A 254 18.77 -7.52 9.25
N MET A 255 17.57 -7.70 8.67
CA MET A 255 16.93 -9.02 8.59
C MET A 255 17.72 -9.97 7.68
N LEU A 256 18.05 -9.55 6.45
CA LEU A 256 18.77 -10.41 5.50
C LEU A 256 20.15 -10.81 6.02
N MET A 257 20.92 -9.87 6.57
CA MET A 257 22.24 -10.13 7.16
C MET A 257 22.18 -11.04 8.38
N HIS A 258 21.07 -11.09 9.11
CA HIS A 258 20.91 -11.96 10.27
C HIS A 258 20.65 -13.43 9.87
N TYR A 259 19.94 -13.65 8.77
CA TYR A 259 19.57 -15.00 8.32
C TYR A 259 20.54 -15.56 7.27
N ILE A 260 21.29 -14.72 6.56
CA ILE A 260 22.13 -15.09 5.42
C ILE A 260 23.50 -14.41 5.57
N GLU A 261 24.55 -15.18 5.85
CA GLU A 261 25.89 -14.67 6.15
C GLU A 261 26.58 -14.06 4.90
N GLU A 262 26.19 -14.49 3.71
CA GLU A 262 26.69 -14.01 2.43
C GLU A 262 26.19 -12.59 2.09
N VAL A 263 25.07 -12.17 2.71
CA VAL A 263 24.52 -10.82 2.52
C VAL A 263 25.29 -9.84 3.39
N LYS A 264 25.91 -8.85 2.75
CA LYS A 264 26.67 -7.77 3.37
C LYS A 264 25.90 -6.45 3.41
N GLY A 265 24.86 -6.31 2.60
CA GLY A 265 24.08 -5.09 2.52
C GLY A 265 22.96 -5.17 1.48
N VAL A 266 22.12 -4.13 1.49
CA VAL A 266 21.03 -3.93 0.53
C VAL A 266 21.29 -2.64 -0.22
N HIS A 267 21.02 -2.63 -1.52
CA HIS A 267 21.10 -1.45 -2.36
C HIS A 267 19.76 -1.22 -3.07
N GLN A 268 19.21 -0.02 -2.91
CA GLN A 268 17.99 0.36 -3.62
C GLN A 268 18.35 0.75 -5.05
N VAL A 269 17.68 0.14 -6.01
CA VAL A 269 17.82 0.47 -7.44
C VAL A 269 16.60 1.28 -7.89
N LEU A 270 16.86 2.31 -8.68
CA LEU A 270 15.84 3.08 -9.38
C LEU A 270 15.81 2.64 -10.85
N ASP A 271 14.73 2.91 -11.57
CA ASP A 271 14.75 2.64 -13.01
C ASP A 271 15.65 3.62 -13.75
N GLN A 272 16.12 3.24 -14.94
CA GLN A 272 16.92 4.12 -15.80
C GLN A 272 16.23 5.46 -16.06
N GLU A 273 14.91 5.46 -16.23
CA GLU A 273 14.12 6.69 -16.41
C GLU A 273 14.17 7.58 -15.17
N GLU A 274 14.06 6.98 -13.97
CA GLU A 274 14.14 7.69 -12.70
C GLU A 274 15.55 8.21 -12.42
N GLU A 275 16.59 7.43 -12.77
CA GLU A 275 17.99 7.85 -12.69
C GLU A 275 18.29 9.04 -13.61
N ILE A 276 17.78 9.01 -14.85
CA ILE A 276 17.90 10.11 -15.81
C ILE A 276 17.18 11.34 -15.27
N ALA A 277 15.94 11.19 -14.80
CA ALA A 277 15.17 12.29 -14.22
C ALA A 277 15.88 12.92 -13.00
N ALA A 278 16.46 12.09 -12.12
CA ALA A 278 17.23 12.56 -10.97
C ALA A 278 18.51 13.29 -11.38
N ALA A 279 19.23 12.77 -12.38
CA ALA A 279 20.43 13.41 -12.91
C ALA A 279 20.12 14.74 -13.60
N GLU A 280 19.03 14.82 -14.36
CA GLU A 280 18.54 16.05 -14.99
C GLU A 280 18.13 17.08 -13.95
N PHE A 281 17.42 16.66 -12.90
CA PHE A 281 17.04 17.52 -11.79
C PHE A 281 18.25 18.09 -11.07
N ALA A 282 19.27 17.27 -10.77
CA ALA A 282 20.50 17.73 -10.14
C ALA A 282 21.25 18.75 -11.00
N ARG A 283 21.35 18.51 -12.32
CA ARG A 283 21.94 19.46 -13.28
C ARG A 283 21.16 20.77 -13.32
N PHE A 284 19.82 20.71 -13.22
CA PHE A 284 18.96 21.87 -13.21
C PHE A 284 19.13 22.70 -11.92
N GLU A 285 19.20 22.05 -10.76
CA GLU A 285 19.43 22.71 -9.47
C GLU A 285 20.78 23.44 -9.44
N GLU A 286 21.83 22.81 -9.98
CA GLU A 286 23.15 23.43 -10.09
C GLU A 286 23.10 24.69 -10.97
N LYS A 287 22.42 24.63 -12.11
CA LYS A 287 22.24 25.78 -13.00
C LYS A 287 21.48 26.92 -12.32
N LEU A 288 20.44 26.62 -11.52
CA LEU A 288 19.73 27.62 -10.73
C LEU A 288 20.62 28.26 -9.66
N LYS A 289 21.47 27.47 -8.99
CA LYS A 289 22.45 27.99 -8.02
C LYS A 289 23.46 28.93 -8.69
N GLN A 290 23.95 28.57 -9.88
CA GLN A 290 24.86 29.43 -10.66
C GLN A 290 24.19 30.74 -11.10
N GLN A 291 22.93 30.69 -11.56
CA GLN A 291 22.18 31.89 -11.93
C GLN A 291 21.89 32.81 -10.74
N ARG A 292 21.50 32.24 -9.59
CA ARG A 292 21.31 32.99 -8.34
C ARG A 292 22.62 33.62 -7.86
N GLY A 293 23.73 32.88 -7.91
CA GLY A 293 25.07 33.40 -7.57
C GLY A 293 25.48 34.58 -8.46
N ASN A 294 25.26 34.50 -9.76
CA ASN A 294 25.60 35.58 -10.70
C ASN A 294 24.71 36.82 -10.53
N GLN A 295 23.42 36.66 -10.19
CA GLN A 295 22.51 37.79 -9.91
C GLN A 295 22.84 38.51 -8.59
N GLN A 296 23.34 37.77 -7.60
CA GLN A 296 23.72 38.33 -6.30
C GLN A 296 25.06 39.06 -6.35
N ALA A 297 25.98 38.63 -7.23
CA ALA A 297 27.24 39.33 -7.50
C ALA A 297 27.06 40.65 -8.28
N SER A 298 26.11 40.72 -9.21
CA SER A 298 25.87 41.94 -10.02
C SER A 298 25.08 43.03 -9.30
N SER A 299 24.30 42.68 -8.27
CA SER A 299 23.53 43.64 -7.46
C SER A 299 24.32 44.24 -6.29
N GLY A 300 25.42 43.62 -5.87
CA GLY A 300 26.29 44.13 -4.80
C GLY A 300 27.16 45.33 -5.20
N ASP A 301 27.39 45.56 -6.50
CA ASP A 301 28.30 46.60 -7.00
C ASP A 301 27.58 47.94 -7.32
N ALA A 302 26.25 47.98 -7.24
CA ALA A 302 25.44 49.18 -7.49
C ALA A 302 25.11 50.01 -6.23
N SER A 303 25.58 49.58 -5.05
CA SER A 303 25.31 50.23 -3.74
C SER A 303 26.52 50.99 -3.18
N ALA A 304 27.61 51.12 -3.93
CA ALA A 304 28.87 51.72 -3.48
C ALA A 304 29.34 52.94 -4.30
N ALA A 305 28.46 53.56 -5.09
CA ALA A 305 28.72 54.80 -5.82
C ALA A 305 27.76 55.92 -5.41
#